data_AF-A0A914EFN9-F1
#
_entry.id   AF-A0A914EFN9-F1
#
_cell.length_a   1.000
_cell.length_b   1.000
_cell.length_c   1.000
_cell.angle_alpha   90.00
_cell.angle_beta   90.00
_cell.angle_gamma   90.00
#
_symmetry.space_group_name_H-M   'P 1'
#
loop_
_entity.id
_entity.type
_entity.pdbx_description
1 polymer ?
#
loop_
_entity_poly.entity_id
_entity_poly.type
_entity_poly.pdbx_seq_one_letter_code
_entity_poly.pdbx_strand_id
1 'polypeptide(L)'
;MDYLEFRRYVKTSYLRSNAEPPSLVGRISNEPLVKRSKRVSDSVRYDCVNRWIEVAECSLRCGECNVGRINTRCEKCDVGLHAKCFKKFHVV
;
A
#
# COMPACT_ATOMS: atom_id res chain seq x y z
N MET A 1 20.61 17.04 9.64
CA MET A 1 19.73 15.96 9.20
C MET A 1 19.69 15.97 7.69
N ASP A 2 20.02 14.87 7.03
CA ASP A 2 19.91 14.75 5.57
C ASP A 2 18.49 14.34 5.13
N TYR A 3 18.20 14.38 3.83
CA TYR A 3 16.87 14.03 3.29
C TYR A 3 16.47 12.57 3.56
N LEU A 4 17.44 11.65 3.57
CA LEU A 4 17.20 10.23 3.81
C LEU A 4 16.84 9.99 5.28
N GLU A 5 17.55 10.64 6.19
CA GLU A 5 17.37 10.63 7.64
C GLU A 5 16.01 11.23 8.00
N PHE A 6 15.62 12.34 7.37
CA PHE A 6 14.28 12.92 7.52
C PHE A 6 13.17 11.94 7.09
N ARG A 7 13.30 11.32 5.90
CA ARG A 7 12.31 10.32 5.42
C ARG A 7 12.22 9.12 6.35
N ARG A 8 13.36 8.65 6.86
CA ARG A 8 13.41 7.57 7.85
C ARG A 8 12.69 7.98 9.13
N TYR A 9 12.97 9.18 9.65
CA TYR A 9 12.33 9.70 10.85
C TYR A 9 10.80 9.73 10.70
N VAL A 10 10.28 10.37 9.65
CA VAL A 10 8.83 10.46 9.39
C VAL A 10 8.19 9.08 9.31
N LYS A 11 8.77 8.16 8.53
CA LYS A 11 8.26 6.80 8.37
C LYS A 11 8.23 6.05 9.72
N THR A 12 9.28 6.17 10.52
CA THR A 12 9.41 5.43 11.77
C THR A 12 8.45 5.97 12.83
N SER A 13 8.30 7.30 12.93
CA SER A 13 7.35 7.95 13.84
C SER A 13 5.90 7.61 13.49
N TYR A 14 5.57 7.60 12.21
CA TYR A 14 4.22 7.23 11.74
C TYR A 14 3.89 5.76 11.98
N LEU A 15 4.84 4.85 11.75
CA LEU A 15 4.66 3.43 12.04
C LEU A 15 4.54 3.17 13.55
N ARG A 16 5.34 3.82 14.39
CA ARG A 16 5.28 3.64 15.85
C ARG A 16 3.93 4.03 16.45
N SER A 17 3.27 5.03 15.88
CA SER A 17 1.99 5.55 16.38
C SER A 17 0.78 4.78 15.87
N ASN A 18 0.86 4.16 14.69
CA ASN A 18 -0.31 3.59 14.00
C ASN A 18 -0.15 2.13 13.57
N ALA A 19 0.94 1.46 13.92
CA ALA A 19 1.10 0.04 13.61
C ALA A 19 0.23 -0.81 14.54
N GLU A 20 -0.44 -1.80 13.96
CA GLU A 20 -1.12 -2.82 14.73
C GLU A 20 -0.10 -3.64 15.55
N PRO A 21 -0.43 -4.02 16.80
CA PRO A 21 0.42 -4.92 17.56
C PRO A 21 0.56 -6.23 16.78
N PRO A 22 1.75 -6.87 16.83
CA PRO A 22 1.92 -8.16 16.20
C PRO A 22 0.87 -9.14 16.72
N SER A 23 0.17 -9.82 15.81
CA SER A 23 -0.80 -10.88 16.13
C SER A 23 -0.08 -12.05 16.80
N LEU A 24 0.00 -11.96 18.13
CA LEU A 24 0.30 -12.95 19.17
C LEU A 24 1.26 -14.13 18.89
N VAL A 25 2.28 -14.17 19.77
CA VAL A 25 2.60 -15.28 20.69
C VAL A 25 2.54 -16.71 20.13
N GLY A 26 3.72 -17.31 19.95
CA GLY A 26 3.89 -18.76 19.83
C GLY A 26 4.50 -19.20 18.51
N ARG A 27 5.70 -19.81 18.60
CA ARG A 27 6.49 -20.52 17.58
C ARG A 27 6.69 -19.84 16.20
N ILE A 28 7.95 -19.53 15.94
CA ILE A 28 8.51 -19.33 14.59
C ILE A 28 8.32 -20.64 13.83
N SER A 29 7.22 -20.79 13.08
CA SER A 29 7.09 -21.83 12.07
C SER A 29 8.02 -21.47 10.89
N ASN A 30 8.75 -22.45 10.37
CA ASN A 30 9.60 -22.33 9.17
C ASN A 30 8.80 -22.10 7.86
N GLU A 31 7.52 -21.77 7.97
CA GLU A 31 6.69 -21.30 6.87
C GLU A 31 7.17 -19.90 6.45
N PRO A 32 7.16 -19.56 5.15
CA PRO A 32 7.65 -18.27 4.68
C PRO A 32 6.87 -17.19 5.42
N LEU A 33 7.57 -16.43 6.29
CA LEU A 33 7.00 -15.42 7.17
C LEU A 33 5.82 -14.76 6.46
N VAL A 34 4.60 -15.05 6.91
CA VAL A 34 3.45 -14.18 6.65
C VAL A 34 3.96 -12.80 7.01
N LYS A 35 4.24 -12.00 5.97
CA LYS A 35 5.11 -10.82 6.04
C LYS A 35 4.75 -10.05 7.30
N ARG A 36 5.66 -10.07 8.28
CA ARG A 36 5.51 -9.39 9.56
C ARG A 36 4.93 -8.01 9.26
N SER A 37 3.64 -7.83 9.52
CA SER A 37 2.89 -6.72 8.95
C SER A 37 3.30 -5.46 9.69
N LYS A 38 4.39 -4.81 9.24
CA LYS A 38 4.70 -3.42 9.58
C LYS A 38 3.73 -2.48 8.83
N ARG A 39 2.49 -2.93 8.61
CA ARG A 39 1.45 -2.18 7.93
C ARG A 39 0.75 -1.37 9.01
N VAL A 40 0.54 -0.10 8.69
CA VAL A 40 -0.36 0.76 9.46
C VAL A 40 -1.76 0.17 9.41
N SER A 41 -2.51 0.31 10.50
CA SER A 41 -3.89 -0.16 10.57
C SER A 41 -4.70 0.30 9.36
N ASP A 42 -5.62 -0.54 8.89
CA ASP A 42 -6.43 -0.19 7.72
C ASP A 42 -7.39 0.95 8.05
N SER A 43 -7.77 1.13 9.32
CA SER A 43 -8.53 2.29 9.81
C SER A 43 -7.78 3.61 9.64
N VAL A 44 -6.45 3.63 9.77
CA VAL A 44 -5.64 4.84 9.54
C VAL A 44 -5.32 5.04 8.06
N ARG A 45 -5.25 3.96 7.26
CA ARG A 45 -5.08 4.05 5.80
C ARG A 45 -6.36 4.45 5.05
N TYR A 46 -7.52 4.12 5.61
CA TYR A 46 -8.82 4.35 5.01
C TYR A 46 -9.35 5.71 5.45
N ASP A 47 -9.21 6.70 4.58
CA ASP A 47 -9.64 8.09 4.80
C ASP A 47 -11.09 8.32 4.40
N CYS A 48 -11.85 7.27 4.05
CA CYS A 48 -13.20 7.35 3.49
C CYS A 48 -13.30 8.25 2.23
N VAL A 49 -12.17 8.65 1.63
CA VAL A 49 -12.17 9.47 0.43
C VAL A 49 -12.32 8.55 -0.78
N ASN A 50 -13.23 8.93 -1.67
CA ASN A 50 -13.46 8.22 -2.91
C ASN A 50 -12.16 8.10 -3.70
N ARG A 51 -11.82 6.87 -4.08
CA ARG A 51 -10.69 6.59 -4.96
C ARG A 51 -11.23 6.63 -6.38
N TRP A 52 -10.80 7.60 -7.18
CA TRP A 52 -11.19 7.69 -8.59
C TRP A 52 -10.10 7.11 -9.50
N ILE A 53 -10.54 6.64 -10.66
CA ILE A 53 -9.64 6.27 -11.75
C ILE A 53 -9.43 7.51 -12.61
N GLU A 54 -8.18 7.88 -12.78
CA GLU A 54 -7.76 8.97 -13.65
C GLU A 54 -6.94 8.46 -14.82
N VAL A 55 -6.85 9.27 -15.87
CA VAL A 55 -5.96 9.01 -16.99
C VAL A 55 -4.53 9.38 -16.57
N ALA A 56 -3.61 8.44 -16.76
CA ALA A 56 -2.20 8.66 -16.54
C ALA A 56 -1.57 9.31 -17.77
N GLU A 57 -0.64 10.24 -17.55
CA GLU A 57 0.15 10.89 -18.61
C GLU A 57 1.03 9.90 -19.37
N CYS A 58 1.48 8.85 -18.68
CA CYS A 58 2.36 7.81 -19.20
C CYS A 58 1.72 6.42 -19.06
N SER A 59 2.10 5.52 -19.98
CA SER A 59 1.70 4.12 -19.92
C SER A 59 2.35 3.42 -18.72
N LEU A 60 1.52 2.95 -17.80
CA LEU A 60 1.88 2.20 -16.60
C LEU A 60 1.59 0.70 -16.77
N ARG A 61 2.09 -0.13 -15.84
CA ARG A 61 1.63 -1.51 -15.67
C ARG A 61 0.63 -1.59 -14.54
N CYS A 62 -0.31 -2.54 -14.63
CA CYS A 62 -1.29 -2.75 -13.56
C CYS A 62 -0.62 -3.27 -12.29
N GLY A 63 -0.77 -2.58 -11.16
CA GLY A 63 -0.22 -3.02 -9.87
C GLY A 63 -0.83 -4.30 -9.28
N GLU A 64 -2.01 -4.70 -9.78
CA GLU A 64 -2.70 -5.92 -9.33
C GLU A 64 -2.29 -7.15 -10.17
N CYS A 65 -2.45 -7.09 -11.49
CA CYS A 65 -2.20 -8.24 -12.36
C CYS A 65 -0.84 -8.20 -13.06
N ASN A 66 -0.12 -7.07 -13.04
CA ASN A 66 1.17 -6.86 -13.72
C ASN A 66 1.18 -7.11 -15.24
N VAL A 67 0.00 -7.30 -15.84
CA VAL A 67 -0.17 -7.57 -17.28
C VAL A 67 -0.62 -6.30 -18.00
N GLY A 68 -0.08 -6.09 -19.20
CA GLY A 68 -0.52 -5.03 -20.11
C GLY A 68 0.02 -3.64 -19.78
N ARG A 69 -0.02 -2.77 -20.79
CA ARG A 69 0.21 -1.34 -20.66
C ARG A 69 -1.14 -0.65 -20.53
N ILE A 70 -1.26 0.23 -19.53
CA ILE A 70 -2.50 0.95 -19.21
C ILE A 70 -2.21 2.43 -19.03
N ASN A 71 -3.19 3.26 -19.39
CA ASN A 71 -3.13 4.70 -19.18
C ASN A 71 -4.10 5.12 -18.07
N THR A 72 -4.38 4.25 -17.12
CA THR A 72 -5.30 4.52 -16.01
C THR A 72 -4.60 4.30 -14.68
N ARG A 73 -4.76 5.24 -13.74
CA ARG A 73 -4.19 5.17 -12.39
C ARG A 73 -5.22 5.52 -11.32
N CYS A 74 -4.98 5.04 -10.10
CA CYS A 74 -5.71 5.50 -8.92
C CYS A 74 -5.19 6.87 -8.51
N GLU A 75 -6.06 7.89 -8.45
CA GLU A 75 -5.70 9.26 -8.03
C GLU A 75 -4.97 9.28 -6.67
N LYS A 76 -5.52 8.54 -5.69
CA LYS A 76 -4.99 8.52 -4.33
C LYS A 76 -3.71 7.70 -4.18
N CYS A 77 -3.60 6.57 -4.87
CA CYS A 77 -2.47 5.64 -4.69
C CYS A 77 -1.32 5.88 -5.67
N ASP A 78 -1.57 6.62 -6.75
CA ASP A 78 -0.64 6.78 -7.87
C ASP A 78 -0.13 5.43 -8.41
N VAL A 79 -1.02 4.44 -8.44
CA VAL A 79 -0.74 3.09 -8.97
C VAL A 79 -1.57 2.90 -10.23
N GLY A 80 -0.92 2.47 -11.31
CA GLY A 80 -1.61 2.05 -12.53
C GLY A 80 -2.54 0.87 -12.25
N LEU A 81 -3.83 1.00 -12.56
CA LEU A 81 -4.81 -0.07 -12.37
C LEU A 81 -5.81 -0.11 -13.52
N HIS A 82 -6.13 -1.32 -14.00
CA HIS A 82 -7.31 -1.51 -14.85
C HIS A 82 -8.59 -1.21 -14.07
N ALA A 83 -9.64 -0.76 -14.75
CA ALA A 83 -10.97 -0.61 -14.15
C ALA A 83 -11.46 -1.90 -13.45
N LYS A 84 -11.24 -3.08 -14.05
CA LYS A 84 -11.59 -4.38 -13.45
C LYS A 84 -10.74 -4.76 -12.23
N CYS A 85 -9.51 -4.26 -12.15
CA CYS A 85 -8.57 -4.55 -11.06
C CYS A 85 -8.72 -3.56 -9.91
N PHE A 86 -9.35 -2.41 -10.15
CA PHE A 86 -9.47 -1.31 -9.21
C PHE A 86 -10.11 -1.74 -7.88
N LYS A 87 -11.29 -2.40 -7.96
CA LYS A 87 -11.98 -2.88 -6.76
C LYS A 87 -11.17 -3.93 -6.01
N LYS A 88 -10.54 -4.88 -6.70
CA LYS A 88 -9.73 -5.94 -6.08
C LYS A 88 -8.53 -5.37 -5.31
N PHE A 89 -7.84 -4.41 -5.91
CA PHE A 89 -6.66 -3.79 -5.31
C PHE A 89 -6.97 -2.97 -4.04
N HIS A 90 -8.19 -2.44 -3.92
CA HIS A 90 -8.59 -1.57 -2.81
C HIS A 90 -9.40 -2.25 -1.69
N VAL A 91 -9.78 -3.52 -1.84
CA VAL A 91 -10.59 -4.29 -0.87
C VAL A 91 -9.68 -5.06 0.12
N VAL A 92 -8.51 -4.51 0.47
CA VAL A 92 -7.58 -5.11 1.45
C VAL A 92 -7.67 -4.41 2.79
#